data_AF-A0AAU4SWF6-F1
#
_entry.id   AF-A0AAU4SWF6-F1
#
_cell.length_a   1.000
_cell.length_b   1.000
_cell.length_c   1.000
_cell.angle_alpha   90.00
_cell.angle_beta   90.00
_cell.angle_gamma   90.00
#
_symmetry.space_group_name_H-M   'P 1'
#
loop_
_entity.id
_entity.type
_entity.pdbx_description
1 polymer ?
#
loop_
_entity_poly.entity_id
_entity_poly.type
_entity_poly.pdbx_seq_one_letter_code
_entity_poly.pdbx_strand_id
1 'polypeptide(L)'
;MADETVECVYAPEPIELPDGRKIRIRAYSDGSVRFRLDGTPYVLTEAYLSGKPEDHAILKLSPGKQGSAAAYNWMDEKLKAKASQP
;
A
#
# COMPACT_ATOMS: atom_id res chain seq x y z
N MET A 1 13.24 0.32 28.49
CA MET A 1 13.40 -0.82 27.57
C MET A 1 14.07 -0.24 26.34
N ALA A 2 15.23 -0.75 25.96
CA ALA A 2 16.03 -0.17 24.88
C ALA A 2 15.18 -0.12 23.61
N ASP A 3 15.18 1.04 22.95
CA ASP A 3 14.69 1.24 21.60
C ASP A 3 15.62 0.43 20.69
N GLU A 4 15.35 -0.86 20.57
CA GLU A 4 16.06 -1.69 19.61
C GLU A 4 15.70 -1.15 18.24
N THR A 5 16.67 -0.53 17.58
CA THR A 5 16.49 0.02 16.24
C THR A 5 16.01 -1.09 15.32
N VAL A 6 14.77 -0.98 14.83
CA VAL A 6 14.18 -1.96 13.91
C VAL A 6 14.87 -1.80 12.55
N GLU A 7 15.84 -2.67 12.29
CA GLU A 7 16.67 -2.62 11.08
C GLU A 7 16.01 -3.34 9.91
N CYS A 8 16.12 -2.76 8.71
CA CYS A 8 15.66 -3.42 7.50
C CYS A 8 16.68 -4.49 7.08
N VAL A 9 16.34 -5.76 7.25
CA VAL A 9 17.24 -6.89 6.97
C VAL A 9 17.07 -7.45 5.56
N TYR A 10 15.96 -7.13 4.88
CA TYR A 10 15.70 -7.57 3.52
C TYR A 10 14.93 -6.52 2.71
N ALA A 11 15.43 -6.21 1.51
CA ALA A 11 14.85 -5.25 0.58
C ALA A 11 15.16 -5.66 -0.88
N PRO A 12 14.28 -6.44 -1.54
CA PRO A 12 14.45 -6.81 -2.94
C PRO A 12 14.18 -5.63 -3.89
N GLU A 13 14.51 -5.82 -5.17
CA GLU A 13 14.15 -4.88 -6.23
C GLU A 13 12.62 -4.66 -6.30
N PRO A 14 12.15 -3.44 -6.62
CA PRO A 14 10.73 -3.16 -6.74
C PRO A 14 10.06 -3.99 -7.84
N ILE A 15 8.84 -4.46 -7.57
CA ILE A 15 8.00 -5.12 -8.56
C ILE A 15 7.26 -4.05 -9.37
N GLU A 16 7.45 -4.02 -10.69
CA GLU A 16 6.70 -3.14 -11.59
C GLU A 16 5.38 -3.78 -12.02
N LEU A 17 4.29 -3.05 -11.88
CA LEU A 17 2.95 -3.46 -12.31
C LEU A 17 2.71 -3.06 -13.78
N PRO A 18 1.76 -3.70 -14.49
CA PRO A 18 1.46 -3.38 -15.89
C PRO A 18 1.04 -1.92 -16.15
N ASP A 19 0.55 -1.22 -15.13
CA ASP A 19 0.17 0.19 -15.20
C ASP A 19 1.30 1.15 -14.78
N GLY A 20 2.53 0.64 -14.63
CA GLY A 20 3.72 1.41 -14.28
C GLY A 20 3.89 1.70 -12.79
N ARG A 21 2.92 1.32 -11.94
CA ARG A 21 3.08 1.43 -10.47
C ARG A 21 4.13 0.46 -9.96
N LYS A 22 4.76 0.78 -8.82
CA LYS A 22 5.77 -0.08 -8.19
C LYS A 22 5.34 -0.53 -6.81
N ILE A 23 5.59 -1.80 -6.50
CA ILE A 23 5.50 -2.37 -5.17
C ILE A 23 6.91 -2.53 -4.61
N ARG A 24 7.14 -2.00 -3.41
CA ARG A 24 8.37 -2.23 -2.64
C ARG A 24 8.03 -3.00 -1.37
N ILE A 25 8.80 -4.04 -1.11
CA ILE A 25 8.65 -4.91 0.07
C ILE A 25 9.91 -4.74 0.91
N ARG A 26 9.74 -4.61 2.23
CA ARG A 26 10.86 -4.63 3.18
C ARG A 26 10.52 -5.53 4.35
N ALA A 27 11.45 -6.37 4.77
CA ALA A 27 11.35 -7.12 6.01
C ALA A 27 12.37 -6.59 7.03
N TYR A 28 11.98 -6.59 8.28
CA TYR A 28 12.75 -6.02 9.37
C TYR A 28 13.18 -7.08 10.39
N SER A 29 14.17 -6.75 11.21
CA SER A 29 14.74 -7.67 12.21
C SER A 29 13.72 -8.13 13.27
N ASP A 30 12.68 -7.35 13.51
CA ASP A 30 11.57 -7.67 14.43
C ASP A 30 10.52 -8.61 13.82
N GLY A 31 10.73 -9.07 12.59
CA GLY A 31 9.80 -9.92 11.83
C GLY A 31 8.67 -9.15 11.15
N SER A 32 8.61 -7.82 11.29
CA SER A 32 7.61 -7.01 10.58
C SER A 32 7.93 -6.92 9.08
N VAL A 33 6.88 -6.81 8.26
CA VAL A 33 6.99 -6.65 6.80
C VAL A 33 6.22 -5.39 6.38
N ARG A 34 6.88 -4.51 5.64
CA ARG A 34 6.30 -3.28 5.10
C ARG A 34 6.11 -3.37 3.59
N PHE A 35 4.88 -3.10 3.16
CA PHE A 35 4.52 -2.94 1.76
C PHE A 35 4.36 -1.45 1.44
N ARG A 36 5.01 -0.99 0.36
CA ARG A 36 4.78 0.34 -0.23
C ARG A 36 4.30 0.17 -1.66
N LEU A 37 3.13 0.71 -1.97
CA LEU A 37 2.57 0.76 -3.30
C LEU A 37 2.50 2.21 -3.77
N ASP A 38 3.08 2.50 -4.93
CA ASP A 38 3.02 3.84 -5.53
C ASP A 38 1.64 4.11 -6.18
N GLY A 39 1.35 5.37 -6.52
CA GLY A 39 0.08 5.74 -7.18
C GLY A 39 -1.09 5.87 -6.22
N THR A 40 -0.90 6.60 -5.12
CA THR A 40 -1.96 6.97 -4.17
C THR A 40 -3.10 7.76 -4.84
N PRO A 41 -4.32 7.74 -4.28
CA PRO A 41 -4.71 7.19 -2.97
C PRO A 41 -5.19 5.73 -3.02
N TYR A 42 -5.06 5.03 -1.89
CA TYR A 42 -5.58 3.68 -1.68
C TYR A 42 -6.44 3.58 -0.43
N VAL A 43 -7.29 2.56 -0.42
CA VAL A 43 -8.14 2.16 0.70
C VAL A 43 -7.85 0.70 1.01
N LEU A 44 -7.69 0.37 2.30
CA LEU A 44 -7.66 -1.01 2.75
C LEU A 44 -9.08 -1.58 2.67
N THR A 45 -9.33 -2.49 1.73
CA THR A 45 -10.64 -3.11 1.51
C THR A 45 -10.74 -4.52 2.12
N GLU A 46 -9.61 -5.13 2.46
CA GLU A 46 -9.55 -6.45 3.09
C GLU A 46 -8.31 -6.53 3.98
N ALA A 47 -8.50 -7.03 5.20
CA ALA A 47 -7.42 -7.38 6.12
C ALA A 47 -7.79 -8.68 6.83
N TYR A 48 -7.16 -9.77 6.39
CA TYR A 48 -7.30 -11.09 7.00
C TYR A 48 -5.96 -11.46 7.62
N LEU A 49 -5.97 -11.68 8.94
CA LEU A 49 -4.79 -12.09 9.70
C LEU A 49 -5.19 -13.34 10.49
N SER A 50 -4.51 -14.45 10.24
CA SER A 50 -4.73 -15.71 10.96
C SER A 50 -3.44 -16.20 11.62
N GLY A 51 -3.59 -16.95 12.72
CA GLY A 51 -2.55 -17.14 13.72
C GLY A 51 -1.91 -18.53 13.78
N LYS A 52 -2.25 -19.46 12.89
CA LYS A 52 -1.55 -20.75 12.83
C LYS A 52 -0.28 -20.62 11.99
N PRO A 53 0.77 -21.40 12.27
CA PRO A 53 2.04 -21.35 11.51
C PRO A 53 1.90 -21.56 10.00
N GLU A 54 0.79 -22.17 9.57
CA GLU A 54 0.51 -22.54 8.17
C GLU A 54 -0.50 -21.60 7.51
N ASP A 55 -0.97 -20.61 8.26
CA ASP A 55 -1.93 -19.63 7.77
C ASP A 55 -1.24 -18.51 6.97
N HIS A 56 -2.06 -17.65 6.37
CA HIS A 56 -1.64 -16.53 5.56
C HIS A 56 -2.27 -15.23 6.05
N ALA A 57 -1.53 -14.14 5.88
CA ALA A 57 -2.02 -12.79 6.00
C ALA A 57 -2.40 -12.26 4.60
N ILE A 58 -3.59 -11.70 4.45
CA ILE A 58 -4.07 -11.08 3.21
C ILE A 58 -4.40 -9.61 3.49
N LEU A 59 -3.82 -8.74 2.68
CA LEU A 59 -4.12 -7.30 2.66
C LEU A 59 -4.49 -6.88 1.24
N LYS A 60 -5.67 -6.28 1.06
CA LYS A 60 -6.12 -5.77 -0.25
C LYS A 60 -6.25 -4.26 -0.23
N LEU A 61 -5.51 -3.61 -1.12
CA LEU A 61 -5.57 -2.17 -1.35
C LEU A 61 -6.32 -1.87 -2.65
N SER A 62 -7.34 -1.02 -2.60
CA SER A 62 -8.10 -0.57 -3.76
C SER A 62 -7.85 0.91 -4.02
N PRO A 63 -7.57 1.34 -5.27
CA PRO A 63 -7.57 2.76 -5.61
C PRO A 63 -9.00 3.25 -5.37
N GLY A 64 -9.17 4.30 -4.56
CA GLY A 64 -10.43 4.68 -3.90
C GLY A 64 -11.65 4.92 -4.80
N LYS A 65 -12.14 3.93 -5.54
CA LYS A 65 -13.29 4.05 -6.46
C LYS A 65 -14.57 3.45 -5.87
N GLN A 66 -14.45 2.64 -4.82
CA GLN A 66 -15.59 2.04 -4.14
C GLN A 66 -15.77 2.66 -2.75
N GLY A 67 -16.49 3.79 -2.69
CA GLY A 67 -17.18 4.24 -1.48
C GLY A 67 -16.34 4.67 -0.27
N SER A 68 -15.04 4.92 -0.41
CA SER A 68 -14.19 5.36 0.71
C SER A 68 -13.90 6.86 0.66
N ALA A 69 -13.50 7.48 1.78
CA ALA A 69 -13.12 8.89 1.84
C ALA A 69 -11.99 9.28 0.86
N ALA A 70 -11.14 8.32 0.47
CA ALA A 70 -10.13 8.50 -0.59
C ALA A 70 -10.72 8.71 -2.00
N ALA A 71 -11.99 8.33 -2.21
CA ALA A 71 -12.71 8.54 -3.46
C ALA A 71 -13.01 10.00 -3.73
N TYR A 72 -13.34 10.77 -2.69
CA TYR A 72 -13.62 12.19 -2.82
C TYR A 72 -12.38 12.94 -3.33
N ASN A 73 -11.20 12.65 -2.78
CA ASN A 73 -9.96 13.31 -3.20
C ASN A 73 -9.57 12.97 -4.65
N TRP A 74 -9.70 11.70 -5.06
CA TRP A 74 -9.38 11.30 -6.44
C TRP A 74 -10.34 11.90 -7.47
N MET A 75 -11.65 11.97 -7.15
CA MET A 75 -12.64 12.60 -8.03
C MET A 75 -12.41 14.11 -8.14
N ASP A 76 -12.12 14.77 -7.02
CA ASP A 76 -11.87 16.22 -6.95
C ASP A 76 -10.60 16.61 -7.74
N GLU A 77 -9.52 15.84 -7.61
CA GLU A 77 -8.30 16.04 -8.39
C GLU A 77 -8.51 15.82 -9.90
N LYS A 78 -9.29 14.79 -10.30
CA LYS A 78 -9.64 14.56 -11.71
C LYS A 78 -10.54 15.64 -12.28
N LEU A 79 -11.48 16.17 -11.49
CA LEU A 79 -12.36 17.26 -11.90
C LEU A 79 -11.59 18.57 -12.06
N LYS A 80 -10.69 18.89 -11.12
CA LYS A 80 -9.77 20.04 -11.23
C LYS A 80 -8.85 19.91 -12.44
N ALA A 81 -8.26 18.74 -12.68
CA ALA A 81 -7.39 18.52 -13.83
C ALA A 81 -8.13 18.68 -15.18
N LYS A 82 -9.41 18.29 -15.26
CA LYS A 82 -10.26 18.54 -16.44
C LYS A 82 -10.68 20.00 -16.60
N ALA A 83 -10.91 20.72 -15.51
CA ALA A 83 -11.31 22.13 -15.55
C ALA A 83 -10.14 23.08 -15.90
N SER A 84 -8.89 22.62 -15.77
CA SER A 84 -7.68 23.40 -16.08
C SER A 84 -7.08 23.09 -17.46
N GLN A 85 -7.73 22.25 -18.28
CA GLN A 85 -7.37 22.10 -19.69
C GLN A 85 -8.20 23.10 -20.51
N PRO A 86 -7.55 24.02 -21.27
CA PRO A 86 -8.22 25.05 -22.06
C PRO A 86 -9.01 24.49 -23.25
#